data_AF-A0A8I0LX11-F1
#
_entry.id   AF-A0A8I0LX11-F1
#
_cell.length_a   1.000
_cell.length_b   1.000
_cell.length_c   1.000
_cell.angle_alpha   90.00
_cell.angle_beta   90.00
_cell.angle_gamma   90.00
#
_symmetry.space_group_name_H-M   'P 1'
#
loop_
_entity.id
_entity.type
_entity.pdbx_description
1 polymer ?
#
loop_
_entity_poly.entity_id
_entity_poly.type
_entity_poly.pdbx_seq_one_letter_code
_entity_poly.pdbx_strand_id
1 'polypeptide(L)' 'MDETRELPLCTLCASPTRLEPNPFYGTALSVHRHVLVCTSCATVGFAPAVADAPEEARLRSRPVGLRARVAGWYRALP' A
#
# COMPACT_ATOMS: atom_id res chain seq x y z
N MET A 1 12.88 12.43 18.92
CA MET A 1 13.77 12.18 17.77
C MET A 1 12.87 11.79 16.63
N ASP A 2 12.69 12.71 15.69
CA ASP A 2 11.89 12.52 14.48
C ASP A 2 12.76 11.71 13.52
N GLU A 3 12.63 10.39 13.59
CA GLU A 3 13.29 9.47 12.66
C GLU A 3 12.49 9.54 11.36
N THR A 4 12.76 10.55 10.53
CA THR A 4 12.29 10.61 9.15
C THR A 4 12.88 9.39 8.43
N ARG A 5 12.15 8.27 8.47
CA ARG A 5 12.59 7.00 7.87
C ARG A 5 12.67 7.18 6.36
N GLU A 6 13.88 7.36 5.85
CA GLU A 6 14.15 7.35 4.42
C GLU A 6 13.74 6.00 3.82
N LEU A 7 12.95 6.06 2.73
CA LEU A 7 12.59 4.88 1.96
C LEU A 7 13.85 4.32 1.27
N PRO A 8 14.03 2.99 1.21
CA PRO A 8 15.22 2.43 0.59
C PRO A 8 15.22 2.65 -0.92
N LEU A 9 16.41 2.82 -1.49
CA LEU A 9 16.60 2.95 -2.94
C LEU A 9 16.30 1.64 -3.66
N CYS A 10 16.02 1.74 -4.97
CA CYS A 10 15.80 0.57 -5.81
C CYS A 10 17.07 -0.29 -5.88
N THR A 11 16.94 -1.59 -5.59
CA THR A 11 18.06 -2.54 -5.61
C THR A 11 18.59 -2.84 -7.01
N LEU A 12 17.86 -2.48 -8.07
CA LEU A 12 18.27 -2.74 -9.45
C LEU A 12 18.93 -1.53 -10.12
N CYS A 13 18.45 -0.31 -9.86
CA CYS A 13 18.92 0.90 -10.56
C CYS A 13 19.31 2.05 -9.62
N ALA A 14 19.32 1.83 -8.30
CA ALA A 14 19.64 2.81 -7.26
C ALA A 14 18.79 4.10 -7.26
N SER A 15 17.73 4.16 -8.07
CA SER A 15 16.82 5.32 -8.11
C SER A 15 15.88 5.32 -6.89
N PRO A 16 15.32 6.49 -6.53
CA PRO A 16 14.34 6.59 -5.45
C PRO A 16 13.13 5.66 -5.63
N THR A 17 12.54 5.27 -4.51
CA THR A 17 11.30 4.50 -4.48
C THR A 17 10.19 5.34 -3.84
N ARG A 18 8.95 5.03 -4.19
CA ARG A 18 7.75 5.57 -3.54
C ARG A 18 6.99 4.43 -2.86
N LEU A 19 6.36 4.74 -1.73
CA LEU A 19 5.51 3.81 -1.00
C LEU A 19 4.10 3.85 -1.61
N GLU A 20 3.54 2.68 -1.93
CA GLU A 20 2.20 2.53 -2.51
C GLU A 20 1.42 1.47 -1.73
N PRO A 21 0.08 1.60 -1.61
CA PRO A 21 -0.75 0.56 -1.01
C PRO A 21 -0.70 -0.71 -1.85
N ASN A 22 -0.52 -1.86 -1.19
CA ASN A 22 -0.51 -3.14 -1.86
C ASN A 22 -1.94 -3.60 -2.19
N PRO A 23 -2.35 -3.70 -3.47
CA PRO A 23 -3.70 -4.12 -3.84
C PRO A 23 -4.02 -5.56 -3.43
N PHE A 24 -2.99 -6.37 -3.14
CA PHE A 24 -3.14 -7.77 -2.75
C PHE A 24 -3.20 -7.96 -1.23
N TYR A 25 -3.00 -6.91 -0.44
CA TYR A 25 -3.12 -7.02 1.01
C TYR A 25 -4.54 -7.42 1.41
N GLY A 26 -4.67 -8.44 2.26
CA GLY A 26 -5.96 -8.98 2.69
C GLY A 26 -6.64 -9.94 1.72
N THR A 27 -6.03 -10.26 0.57
CA THR A 27 -6.53 -11.24 -0.41
C THR A 27 -5.91 -12.64 -0.28
N ALA A 28 -5.14 -12.88 0.78
CA ALA A 28 -4.27 -14.05 0.97
C ALA A 28 -3.11 -14.21 -0.04
N LEU A 29 -2.92 -13.24 -0.95
CA LEU A 29 -1.81 -13.21 -1.91
C LEU A 29 -0.59 -12.41 -1.41
N SER A 30 -0.74 -11.59 -0.37
CA SER A 30 0.37 -10.85 0.23
C SER A 30 0.08 -10.46 1.68
N VAL A 31 1.13 -10.48 2.50
CA VAL A 31 1.08 -10.10 3.93
C VAL A 31 1.48 -8.64 4.19
N HIS A 32 2.15 -8.00 3.22
CA HIS A 32 2.63 -6.62 3.36
C HIS A 32 1.55 -5.62 2.96
N ARG A 33 1.31 -4.60 3.80
CA ARG A 33 0.33 -3.53 3.54
C ARG A 33 0.74 -2.60 2.41
N HIS A 34 2.04 -2.37 2.31
CA HIS A 34 2.63 -1.44 1.36
C HIS A 34 3.71 -2.12 0.52
N VAL A 35 3.89 -1.61 -0.69
CA VAL A 35 4.97 -1.95 -1.61
C VAL A 35 5.78 -0.70 -1.92
N LEU A 36 7.04 -0.91 -2.30
CA LEU A 36 7.91 0.13 -2.81
C LEU A 36 7.94 0.01 -4.33
N VAL A 37 7.70 1.12 -5.01
CA VAL A 37 7.73 1.20 -6.47
C VAL A 37 8.86 2.15 -6.88
N CYS A 38 9.80 1.66 -7.69
CA CYS A 38 10.85 2.51 -8.24
C CYS A 38 10.27 3.59 -9.17
N THR A 39 10.71 4.83 -9.01
CA THR A 39 10.27 5.94 -9.86
C THR A 39 10.90 5.96 -11.25
N SER A 40 11.92 5.12 -11.49
CA SER A 40 12.65 5.05 -12.76
C SER A 40 12.36 3.75 -13.52
N CYS A 41 12.67 2.58 -12.95
CA CYS A 41 12.54 1.29 -13.66
C CYS A 41 11.24 0.52 -13.35
N ALA A 42 10.31 1.13 -12.60
CA ALA A 42 9.02 0.53 -12.20
C ALA A 42 9.11 -0.80 -11.43
N THR A 43 10.29 -1.18 -10.94
CA THR A 43 10.46 -2.38 -10.12
C THR A 43 9.70 -2.25 -8.81
N VAL A 44 9.02 -3.34 -8.42
CA VAL A 44 8.22 -3.42 -7.19
C VAL A 44 8.93 -4.30 -6.16
N GLY A 45 9.00 -3.83 -4.92
CA GLY A 45 9.49 -4.57 -3.76
C GLY A 45 8.55 -4.42 -2.56
N PHE A 46 8.77 -5.19 -1.50
CA PHE A 46 7.98 -5.05 -0.27
C PHE A 46 8.59 -3.99 0.65
N ALA A 47 7.73 -3.22 1.33
CA ALA A 47 8.19 -2.28 2.33
C ALA A 47 8.68 -3.03 3.59
N PRO A 48 9.82 -2.63 4.19
CA PRO A 48 10.33 -3.26 5.40
C PRO A 48 9.39 -3.02 6.60
N ALA A 49 9.24 -4.04 7.46
CA ALA A 49 8.24 -4.11 8.53
C ALA A 49 8.29 -2.98 9.58
N VAL A 50 9.39 -2.21 9.64
CA VAL A 50 9.55 -1.09 10.58
C VAL A 50 8.68 0.13 10.22
N ALA A 51 8.12 0.17 9.00
CA ALA A 51 7.20 1.22 8.56
C ALA A 51 5.76 1.03 9.09
N ASP A 52 5.40 -0.18 9.52
CA ASP A 52 4.07 -0.50 10.05
C ASP A 52 4.05 -0.33 11.59
N ALA A 53 4.29 0.90 12.08
CA ALA A 53 3.77 1.23 13.39
C ALA A 53 2.22 1.12 13.31
N PRO A 54 1.56 0.41 14.23
CA PRO A 54 0.15 0.10 14.08
C PRO A 54 -0.70 1.37 14.29
N GLU A 55 -1.07 2.03 13.20
CA GLU A 55 -2.17 3.02 13.12
C GLU A 55 -3.55 2.30 13.24
N GLU A 56 -3.61 1.14 13.89
CA GLU A 56 -4.83 0.34 14.10
C GLU A 56 -5.77 1.00 15.13
N ALA A 57 -5.38 2.14 15.70
CA ALA A 57 -6.17 2.87 16.68
C ALA A 57 -7.23 3.83 16.10
N ARG A 58 -7.27 4.14 14.78
CA ARG A 58 -8.08 5.28 14.30
C ARG A 58 -9.17 5.01 13.26
N LEU A 59 -9.17 3.91 12.51
CA LEU A 59 -10.22 3.68 11.51
C LEU A 59 -11.16 2.55 11.94
N ARG A 60 -12.14 2.92 12.77
CA ARG A 60 -13.38 2.13 12.92
C ARG A 60 -13.98 1.94 11.52
N SER A 61 -13.90 0.71 11.03
CA SER A 61 -14.56 0.27 9.80
C SER A 61 -16.07 0.42 9.97
N ARG A 62 -16.65 1.44 9.33
CA ARG A 62 -18.11 1.48 9.15
C ARG A 62 -18.49 0.32 8.22
N PRO A 63 -19.43 -0.56 8.59
CA PRO A 63 -19.83 -1.68 7.75
C PRO A 63 -20.56 -1.14 6.52
N VAL A 64 -19.85 -1.12 5.38
CA VAL A 64 -20.45 -0.80 4.08
C VAL A 64 -21.06 -2.09 3.54
N GLY A 65 -22.39 -2.18 3.58
CA GLY A 65 -23.14 -3.37 3.15
C GLY A 65 -22.86 -3.76 1.69
N LEU A 66 -22.99 -5.04 1.36
CA LEU A 66 -22.68 -5.62 0.04
C LEU A 66 -23.28 -4.83 -1.14
N ARG A 67 -24.48 -4.27 -0.95
CA ARG A 67 -25.18 -3.42 -1.93
C ARG A 67 -24.43 -2.14 -2.28
N ALA A 68 -23.78 -1.50 -1.30
CA ALA A 68 -23.00 -0.29 -1.52
C ALA A 68 -21.66 -0.58 -2.23
N ARG A 69 -21.11 -1.80 -2.09
CA ARG A 69 -19.96 -2.24 -2.88
C ARG A 69 -20.31 -2.41 -4.35
N VAL A 70 -21.43 -3.08 -4.68
CA VAL A 70 -21.84 -3.35 -6.07
C VAL A 70 -22.22 -2.05 -6.82
N ALA A 71 -22.91 -1.13 -6.16
CA ALA A 71 -23.28 0.16 -6.76
C ALA A 71 -22.07 1.02 -7.18
N GLY A 72 -20.90 0.83 -6.55
CA GLY A 72 -19.67 1.52 -6.92
C GLY A 72 -19.09 1.08 -8.28
N TRP A 73 -19.28 -0.18 -8.67
CA TRP A 73 -18.76 -0.71 -9.94
C TRP A 73 -19.55 -0.21 -11.15
N TYR A 74 -20.88 -0.15 -11.03
CA TYR A 74 -21.74 0.34 -12.11
C TYR A 74 -21.57 1.84 -12.40
N ARG A 75 -21.08 2.61 -11.43
CA ARG A 75 -20.85 4.06 -11.60
C ARG A 75 -19.47 4.40 -12.21
N ALA A 76 -18.60 3.40 -12.35
CA ALA A 76 -17.24 3.53 -12.87
C ALA A 76 -17.07 3.00 -14.30
N LEU A 77 -18.17 2.57 -14.94
CA LEU A 77 -18.19 2.19 -16.35
C LEU A 77 -18.75 3.38 -17.17
N PRO A 78 -18.10 3.75 -18.29
CA PRO A 78 -18.56 4.82 -19.19
C PRO A 78 -19.88 4.49 -19.89
#